data_AF-A0A543BQV6-F1
#
_entry.id   AF-A0A543BQV6-F1
#
_cell.length_a   1.000
_cell.length_b   1.000
_cell.length_c   1.000
_cell.angle_alpha   90.00
_cell.angle_beta   90.00
_cell.angle_gamma   90.00
#
_symmetry.space_group_name_H-M   'P 1'
#
loop_
_entity.id
_entity.type
_entity.pdbx_description
1 polymer ?
#
loop_
_entity_poly.entity_id
_entity_poly.type
_entity_poly.pdbx_seq_one_letter_code
_entity_poly.pdbx_strand_id
1 'polypeptide(L)'
;MAVLPDSVPAGCRVASWRDYWPLMLITLSVQVLLVWKSKPLRWSTIASLSFLAFALGILSLLDWRAALWLAAFFVAVCAGGAGVVLVGLNVFRLLDPNRRVLLSNDAEVCVDAVFRRRRSLSLRNHGRTFGAKSAPAMRQAVKDWVRPLIGSDFVIAAQNARVARMYQEQFPELHIVGRDWMGHPKLAVRPGITLVDANETPVP
;
A
#
# COMPACT_ATOMS: atom_id res chain seq x y z
N MET A 1 -0.60 -24.00 1.76
CA MET A 1 -0.82 -22.66 1.17
C MET A 1 -2.18 -22.15 1.66
N ALA A 2 -2.39 -20.83 1.76
CA ALA A 2 -3.73 -20.33 2.05
C ALA A 2 -4.61 -20.51 0.79
N VAL A 3 -5.82 -21.03 0.94
CA VAL A 3 -6.78 -21.11 -0.16
C VAL A 3 -7.29 -19.70 -0.43
N LEU A 4 -7.02 -19.16 -1.62
CA LEU A 4 -7.50 -17.86 -2.04
C LEU A 4 -8.96 -18.00 -2.51
N PRO A 5 -9.88 -17.09 -2.15
CA PRO A 5 -11.22 -17.10 -2.71
C PRO A 5 -11.13 -16.92 -4.22
N ASP A 6 -11.75 -17.77 -5.04
CA ASP A 6 -11.70 -17.60 -6.51
C ASP A 6 -12.43 -16.34 -6.99
N SER A 7 -13.35 -15.83 -6.18
CA SER A 7 -14.06 -14.58 -6.46
C SER A 7 -13.16 -13.34 -6.33
N VAL A 8 -13.53 -12.31 -7.08
CA VAL A 8 -12.97 -10.96 -7.01
C VAL A 8 -14.08 -9.95 -6.70
N PRO A 9 -13.76 -8.81 -6.05
CA PRO A 9 -14.76 -7.77 -5.83
C PRO A 9 -15.33 -7.25 -7.16
N ALA A 10 -16.62 -6.94 -7.16
CA ALA A 10 -17.28 -6.36 -8.32
C ALA A 10 -16.60 -5.04 -8.74
N GLY A 11 -16.37 -4.85 -10.04
CA GLY A 11 -15.67 -3.66 -10.55
C GLY A 11 -14.17 -3.61 -10.26
N CYS A 12 -13.60 -4.71 -9.74
CA CYS A 12 -12.17 -4.91 -9.58
C CYS A 12 -11.69 -6.07 -10.45
N ARG A 13 -10.40 -6.07 -10.75
CA ARG A 13 -9.69 -7.18 -11.39
C ARG A 13 -8.40 -7.48 -10.66
N VAL A 14 -7.91 -8.71 -10.76
CA VAL A 14 -6.57 -9.06 -10.26
C VAL A 14 -5.55 -8.49 -11.24
N ALA A 15 -4.60 -7.72 -10.73
CA ALA A 15 -3.52 -7.16 -11.53
C ALA A 15 -2.59 -8.27 -12.02
N SER A 16 -2.12 -8.10 -13.24
CA SER A 16 -1.20 -8.99 -13.94
C SER A 16 0.05 -8.23 -14.39
N TRP A 17 0.97 -8.92 -15.05
CA TRP A 17 2.13 -8.27 -15.69
C TRP A 17 1.74 -7.21 -16.73
N ARG A 18 0.55 -7.30 -17.34
CA ARG A 18 0.04 -6.26 -18.25
C ARG A 18 -0.27 -4.94 -17.54
N ASP A 19 -0.45 -4.99 -16.22
CA ASP A 19 -0.84 -3.86 -15.38
C ASP A 19 0.33 -3.22 -14.64
N TYR A 20 1.54 -3.64 -14.98
CA TYR A 20 2.75 -3.20 -14.32
C TYR A 20 2.91 -1.68 -14.36
N TRP A 21 2.63 -1.06 -15.52
CA TRP A 21 2.75 0.38 -15.67
C TRP A 21 1.74 1.18 -14.82
N PRO A 22 0.43 0.85 -14.85
CA PRO A 22 -0.51 1.42 -13.89
C PRO A 22 -0.09 1.25 -12.42
N LEU A 23 0.39 0.07 -12.03
CA LEU A 23 0.85 -0.19 -10.66
C LEU A 23 2.07 0.67 -10.28
N MET A 24 2.99 0.88 -11.22
CA MET A 24 4.13 1.79 -11.06
C MET A 24 3.66 3.22 -10.82
N LEU A 25 2.73 3.73 -11.63
CA LEU A 25 2.18 5.09 -11.49
C LEU A 25 1.43 5.28 -10.16
N ILE A 26 0.64 4.30 -9.75
CA ILE A 26 -0.03 4.32 -8.45
C ILE A 26 1.00 4.33 -7.31
N THR A 27 2.00 3.47 -7.37
CA THR A 27 3.05 3.39 -6.34
C THR A 27 3.83 4.70 -6.25
N LEU A 28 4.22 5.27 -7.40
CA LEU A 28 4.87 6.58 -7.47
C LEU A 28 3.98 7.68 -6.85
N SER A 29 2.69 7.69 -7.17
CA SER A 29 1.73 8.66 -6.62
C SER A 29 1.66 8.58 -5.09
N VAL A 30 1.69 7.36 -4.52
CA VAL A 30 1.75 7.15 -3.07
C VAL A 30 3.05 7.71 -2.48
N GLN A 31 4.21 7.49 -3.12
CA GLN A 31 5.49 8.01 -2.64
C GLN A 31 5.54 9.54 -2.66
N VAL A 32 5.05 10.15 -3.76
CA VAL A 32 4.95 11.61 -3.87
C VAL A 32 4.03 12.16 -2.78
N LEU A 33 2.86 11.54 -2.56
CA LEU A 33 1.96 11.93 -1.47
C LEU A 33 2.59 11.75 -0.09
N LEU A 34 3.42 10.74 0.13
CA LEU A 34 4.12 10.51 1.39
C LEU A 34 5.12 11.64 1.67
N VAL A 35 5.95 11.99 0.68
CA VAL A 35 6.88 13.12 0.76
C VAL A 35 6.12 14.40 1.07
N TRP A 36 5.03 14.67 0.34
CA TRP A 36 4.24 15.87 0.57
C TRP A 36 3.50 15.85 1.90
N LYS A 37 3.02 14.73 2.43
CA LYS A 37 2.31 14.72 3.71
C LYS A 37 3.23 14.80 4.93
N SER A 38 4.45 14.30 4.82
CA SER A 38 5.43 14.34 5.91
C SER A 38 6.20 15.67 5.90
N LYS A 39 5.94 16.55 6.88
CA LYS A 39 6.67 17.82 7.04
C LYS A 39 8.20 17.68 6.94
N PRO A 40 8.87 16.75 7.67
CA PRO A 40 10.32 16.63 7.60
C PRO A 40 10.80 16.18 6.21
N LEU A 41 10.13 15.20 5.58
CA LEU A 41 10.48 14.75 4.23
C LEU A 41 10.28 15.86 3.20
N ARG A 42 9.18 16.61 3.31
CA ARG A 42 8.87 17.74 2.43
C ARG A 42 9.95 18.81 2.51
N TRP A 43 10.30 19.27 3.71
CA TRP A 43 11.32 20.31 3.89
C TRP A 43 12.71 19.84 3.48
N SER A 44 13.07 18.59 3.81
CA SER A 44 14.33 18.00 3.34
C SER A 44 14.38 17.94 1.82
N THR A 45 13.30 17.53 1.16
CA THR A 45 13.23 17.48 -0.31
C THR A 45 13.37 18.88 -0.92
N ILE A 46 12.66 19.87 -0.39
CA ILE A 46 12.75 21.26 -0.84
C ILE A 46 14.18 21.79 -0.66
N ALA A 47 14.77 21.60 0.52
CA ALA A 47 16.13 22.06 0.80
C ALA A 47 17.16 21.41 -0.14
N SER A 48 17.09 20.10 -0.35
CA SER A 48 17.99 19.38 -1.27
C SER A 48 17.85 19.84 -2.72
N LEU A 49 16.61 20.04 -3.20
CA LEU A 49 16.37 20.54 -4.55
C LEU A 49 16.83 21.99 -4.73
N SER A 50 16.61 22.86 -3.74
CA SER A 50 17.09 24.24 -3.75
C SER A 50 18.61 24.31 -3.74
N PHE A 51 19.28 23.49 -2.92
CA PHE A 51 20.73 23.41 -2.89
C PHE A 51 21.30 22.93 -4.22
N LEU A 52 20.70 21.89 -4.82
CA LEU A 52 21.11 21.40 -6.13
C LEU A 52 20.94 22.48 -7.21
N ALA A 53 19.80 23.17 -7.24
CA ALA A 53 19.54 24.25 -8.19
C ALA A 53 20.56 25.39 -8.04
N PHE A 54 20.90 25.76 -6.81
CA PHE A 54 21.94 26.76 -6.53
C PHE A 54 23.32 26.29 -7.01
N ALA A 55 23.71 25.05 -6.73
CA ALA A 55 24.98 24.48 -7.18
C ALA A 55 25.08 24.41 -8.71
N LEU A 56 24.00 24.00 -9.39
CA LEU A 56 23.91 24.02 -10.85
C LEU A 56 23.94 25.44 -11.41
N GLY A 57 23.34 26.41 -10.71
CA GLY A 57 23.39 27.82 -11.08
C GLY A 57 24.82 28.36 -11.06
N ILE A 58 25.56 28.13 -9.96
CA ILE A 58 26.98 28.51 -9.88
C ILE A 58 27.80 27.79 -10.94
N LEU A 59 27.64 26.47 -11.06
CA LEU A 59 28.42 25.68 -11.99
C LEU A 59 28.15 26.06 -13.44
N SER A 60 26.91 26.44 -13.80
CA SER A 60 26.59 26.84 -15.17
C SER A 60 27.23 28.18 -15.57
N LEU A 61 27.52 29.07 -14.60
CA LEU A 61 28.27 30.30 -14.83
C LEU A 61 29.77 30.05 -15.04
N LEU A 62 30.31 28.96 -14.49
CA LEU A 62 31.73 28.60 -14.59
C LEU A 62 32.00 27.67 -15.79
N ASP A 63 31.17 26.63 -15.93
CA ASP A 63 31.21 25.63 -17.00
C ASP A 63 29.82 25.00 -17.20
N TRP A 64 29.10 25.49 -18.21
CA TRP A 64 27.76 25.01 -18.56
C TRP A 64 27.72 23.53 -18.96
N ARG A 65 28.81 22.97 -19.49
CA ARG A 65 28.87 21.55 -19.88
C ARG A 65 28.98 20.68 -18.64
N ALA A 66 29.83 21.05 -17.68
CA ALA A 66 29.91 20.38 -16.38
C ALA A 66 28.57 20.43 -15.65
N ALA A 67 27.86 21.56 -15.70
CA ALA A 67 26.53 21.69 -15.13
C ALA A 67 25.51 20.74 -15.77
N LEU A 68 25.51 20.60 -17.10
CA LEU A 68 24.65 19.64 -17.80
C LEU A 68 24.97 18.19 -17.42
N TRP A 69 26.25 17.82 -17.34
CA TRP A 69 26.65 16.47 -16.93
C TRP A 69 26.23 16.17 -15.49
N LEU A 70 26.43 17.11 -14.57
CA LEU A 70 26.00 16.96 -13.19
C LEU A 70 24.48 16.83 -13.07
N ALA A 71 23.72 17.64 -13.82
CA ALA A 71 22.26 17.55 -13.87
C ALA A 71 21.80 16.19 -14.43
N ALA A 72 22.39 15.73 -15.53
CA ALA A 72 22.09 14.44 -16.14
C ALA A 72 22.43 13.28 -15.20
N PHE A 73 23.60 13.33 -14.55
CA PHE A 73 24.02 12.35 -13.56
C PHE A 73 23.05 12.31 -12.37
N PHE A 74 22.66 13.46 -11.84
CA PHE A 74 21.69 13.53 -10.74
C PHE A 74 20.35 12.92 -11.14
N VAL A 75 19.82 13.28 -12.32
CA VAL A 75 18.59 12.69 -12.86
C VAL A 75 18.74 11.18 -13.00
N ALA A 76 19.86 10.68 -13.54
CA ALA A 76 20.12 9.26 -13.69
C ALA A 76 20.18 8.52 -12.35
N VAL A 77 20.84 9.09 -11.33
CA VAL A 77 20.91 8.51 -9.98
C VAL A 77 19.54 8.49 -9.31
N CYS A 78 18.79 9.59 -9.38
CA CYS A 78 17.45 9.67 -8.80
C CYS A 78 16.47 8.74 -9.52
N ALA A 79 16.45 8.75 -10.86
CA ALA A 79 15.60 7.88 -11.66
C ALA A 79 16.00 6.41 -11.52
N GLY A 80 17.29 6.11 -11.46
CA GLY A 80 17.82 4.76 -11.26
C GLY A 80 17.51 4.22 -9.87
N GLY A 81 17.82 4.98 -8.81
CA GLY A 81 17.55 4.59 -7.44
C GLY A 81 16.06 4.44 -7.14
N ALA A 82 15.24 5.43 -7.51
CA ALA A 82 13.79 5.34 -7.39
C ALA A 82 13.22 4.22 -8.27
N GLY A 83 13.77 4.06 -9.48
CA GLY A 83 13.42 3.02 -10.43
C GLY A 83 13.61 1.63 -9.85
N VAL A 84 14.79 1.32 -9.28
CA VAL A 84 15.08 0.01 -8.66
C VAL A 84 14.12 -0.29 -7.52
N VAL A 85 13.85 0.69 -6.64
CA VAL A 85 12.94 0.50 -5.50
C VAL A 85 11.50 0.27 -5.99
N LEU A 86 11.01 1.10 -6.90
CA LEU A 86 9.65 0.99 -7.44
C LEU A 86 9.47 -0.30 -8.24
N VAL A 87 10.47 -0.67 -9.03
CA VAL A 87 10.45 -1.88 -9.84
C VAL A 87 10.42 -3.12 -8.95
N GLY A 88 11.35 -3.20 -8.00
CA GLY A 88 11.45 -4.33 -7.07
C GLY A 88 10.19 -4.51 -6.22
N LEU A 89 9.60 -3.41 -5.74
CA LEU A 89 8.34 -3.44 -4.99
C LEU A 89 7.19 -4.03 -5.80
N ASN A 90 7.01 -3.59 -7.06
CA ASN A 90 5.91 -4.08 -7.89
C ASN A 90 6.14 -5.52 -8.38
N VAL A 91 7.38 -5.89 -8.69
CA VAL A 91 7.75 -7.28 -9.00
C VAL A 91 7.44 -8.20 -7.81
N PHE A 92 7.86 -7.83 -6.59
CA PHE A 92 7.57 -8.61 -5.39
C PHE A 92 6.06 -8.76 -5.15
N ARG A 93 5.28 -7.68 -5.36
CA ARG A 93 3.81 -7.72 -5.21
C ARG A 93 3.15 -8.68 -6.20
N LEU A 94 3.62 -8.73 -7.44
CA LEU A 94 3.05 -9.61 -8.48
C LEU A 94 3.51 -11.07 -8.36
N LEU A 95 4.68 -11.32 -7.75
CA LEU A 95 5.23 -12.66 -7.56
C LEU A 95 4.75 -13.34 -6.26
N ASP A 96 4.26 -12.59 -5.27
CA ASP A 96 3.82 -13.12 -3.98
C ASP A 96 2.57 -14.01 -4.15
N PRO A 97 2.68 -15.36 -4.00
CA PRO A 97 1.59 -16.28 -4.30
C PRO A 97 0.42 -16.19 -3.31
N ASN A 98 0.61 -15.55 -2.16
CA ASN A 98 -0.46 -15.34 -1.20
C ASN A 98 -1.07 -13.94 -1.29
N ARG A 99 -0.70 -13.16 -2.32
CA ARG A 99 -1.19 -11.80 -2.53
C ARG A 99 -2.01 -11.72 -3.80
N ARG A 100 -3.16 -11.05 -3.69
CA ARG A 100 -3.87 -10.53 -4.85
C ARG A 100 -3.77 -9.03 -4.85
N VAL A 101 -3.11 -8.48 -5.86
CA VAL A 101 -3.13 -7.05 -6.12
C VAL A 101 -4.43 -6.76 -6.86
N LEU A 102 -5.39 -6.17 -6.18
CA LEU A 102 -6.66 -5.78 -6.76
C LEU A 102 -6.49 -4.41 -7.38
N LEU A 103 -7.02 -4.24 -8.59
CA LEU A 103 -6.98 -3.00 -9.34
C LEU A 103 -8.40 -2.61 -9.74
N SER A 104 -8.73 -1.33 -9.68
CA SER A 104 -9.96 -0.79 -10.23
C SER A 104 -9.98 -0.96 -11.75
N ASN A 105 -11.18 -1.00 -12.36
CA ASN A 105 -11.33 -1.16 -13.81
C ASN A 105 -10.65 -0.05 -14.63
N ASP A 106 -10.60 1.17 -14.10
CA ASP A 106 -9.91 2.32 -14.70
C ASP A 106 -8.38 2.32 -14.45
N ALA A 107 -7.87 1.32 -13.72
CA ALA A 107 -6.46 1.18 -13.37
C ALA A 107 -5.87 2.36 -12.56
N GLU A 108 -6.71 3.12 -11.86
CA GLU A 108 -6.29 4.29 -11.08
C GLU A 108 -6.12 4.01 -9.59
N VAL A 109 -6.67 2.91 -9.08
CA VAL A 109 -6.67 2.58 -7.65
C VAL A 109 -6.28 1.12 -7.46
N CYS A 110 -5.45 0.86 -6.45
CA CYS A 110 -5.07 -0.50 -6.08
C CYS A 110 -5.21 -0.77 -4.58
N VAL A 111 -5.44 -2.03 -4.25
CA VAL A 111 -5.31 -2.55 -2.88
C VAL A 111 -4.72 -3.96 -2.94
N ASP A 112 -3.81 -4.26 -2.03
CA ASP A 112 -3.23 -5.58 -1.90
C ASP A 112 -4.04 -6.38 -0.88
N ALA A 113 -4.66 -7.47 -1.30
CA ALA A 113 -5.25 -8.48 -0.43
C ALA A 113 -4.20 -9.57 -0.17
N VAL A 114 -3.60 -9.57 1.02
CA VAL A 114 -2.58 -10.55 1.42
C VAL A 114 -3.21 -11.59 2.34
N PHE A 115 -3.24 -12.82 1.88
CA PHE A 115 -3.74 -13.97 2.62
C PHE A 115 -2.59 -14.61 3.39
N ARG A 116 -2.82 -14.98 4.64
CA ARG A 116 -1.81 -15.61 5.50
C ARG A 116 -2.36 -16.90 6.10
N ARG A 117 -1.46 -17.69 6.71
CA ARG A 117 -1.83 -18.89 7.48
C ARG A 117 -2.88 -18.55 8.54
N ARG A 118 -3.71 -19.54 8.91
CA ARG A 118 -4.81 -19.41 9.88
C ARG A 118 -5.92 -18.41 9.46
N ARG A 119 -6.35 -18.47 8.19
CA ARG A 119 -7.48 -17.66 7.68
C ARG A 119 -7.31 -16.17 7.97
N SER A 120 -6.11 -15.64 7.76
CA SER A 120 -5.84 -14.21 7.98
C SER A 120 -5.84 -13.47 6.64
N LEU A 121 -6.51 -12.32 6.59
CA LEU A 121 -6.47 -11.39 5.46
C LEU A 121 -5.86 -10.06 5.92
N SER A 122 -5.02 -9.46 5.11
CA SER A 122 -4.52 -8.10 5.35
C SER A 122 -4.67 -7.31 4.08
N LEU A 123 -5.54 -6.29 4.14
CA LEU A 123 -5.64 -5.28 3.10
C LEU A 123 -4.48 -4.28 3.30
N ARG A 124 -3.66 -4.09 2.29
CA ARG A 124 -2.42 -3.29 2.34
C ARG A 124 -2.30 -2.42 1.09
N ASN A 125 -1.35 -1.48 1.13
CA ASN A 125 -0.92 -0.70 -0.04
C ASN A 125 -2.10 -0.10 -0.81
N HIS A 126 -2.99 0.58 -0.08
CA HIS A 126 -4.09 1.35 -0.65
C HIS A 126 -3.50 2.50 -1.46
N GLY A 127 -3.35 2.28 -2.75
CA GLY A 127 -2.74 3.21 -3.68
C GLY A 127 -3.77 3.84 -4.58
N ARG A 128 -3.53 5.08 -4.99
CA ARG A 128 -4.31 5.72 -6.05
C ARG A 128 -3.45 6.72 -6.82
N THR A 129 -3.75 6.91 -8.09
CA THR A 129 -3.26 8.03 -8.88
C THR A 129 -3.85 9.35 -8.36
N PHE A 130 -3.23 10.46 -8.73
CA PHE A 130 -3.76 11.79 -8.44
C PHE A 130 -5.08 12.01 -9.18
N GLY A 131 -6.11 12.45 -8.47
CA GLY A 131 -7.44 12.68 -9.06
C GLY A 131 -8.33 11.45 -9.19
N ALA A 132 -7.86 10.26 -8.79
CA ALA A 132 -8.61 9.01 -8.94
C ALA A 132 -10.01 9.08 -8.31
N LYS A 133 -11.04 8.85 -9.14
CA LYS A 133 -12.46 8.94 -8.75
C LYS A 133 -13.05 7.59 -8.32
N SER A 134 -12.47 6.49 -8.75
CA SER A 134 -12.94 5.13 -8.44
C SER A 134 -12.63 4.66 -7.02
N ALA A 135 -11.83 5.40 -6.25
CA ALA A 135 -11.39 4.98 -4.91
C ALA A 135 -12.55 4.69 -3.93
N PRO A 136 -13.63 5.50 -3.85
CA PRO A 136 -14.78 5.18 -3.00
C PRO A 136 -15.50 3.90 -3.46
N ALA A 137 -15.75 3.75 -4.76
CA ALA A 137 -16.42 2.59 -5.33
C ALA A 137 -15.61 1.31 -5.10
N MET A 138 -14.29 1.36 -5.31
CA MET A 138 -13.39 0.23 -5.08
C MET A 138 -13.36 -0.16 -3.59
N ARG A 139 -13.32 0.80 -2.68
CA ARG A 139 -13.39 0.51 -1.23
C ARG A 139 -14.70 -0.19 -0.87
N GLN A 140 -15.82 0.26 -1.42
CA GLN A 140 -17.12 -0.36 -1.17
C GLN A 140 -17.18 -1.78 -1.73
N ALA A 141 -16.73 -1.98 -2.97
CA ALA A 141 -16.68 -3.30 -3.60
C ALA A 141 -15.81 -4.30 -2.81
N VAL A 142 -14.61 -3.88 -2.40
CA VAL A 142 -13.71 -4.69 -1.57
C VAL A 142 -14.36 -5.00 -0.23
N LYS A 143 -15.06 -4.03 0.37
CA LYS A 143 -15.82 -4.25 1.60
C LYS A 143 -16.89 -5.34 1.44
N ASP A 144 -17.72 -5.25 0.41
CA ASP A 144 -18.80 -6.20 0.18
C ASP A 144 -18.28 -7.59 -0.18
N TRP A 145 -17.14 -7.67 -0.87
CA TRP A 145 -16.44 -8.93 -1.15
C TRP A 145 -15.81 -9.58 0.08
N VAL A 146 -15.20 -8.77 0.97
CA VAL A 146 -14.56 -9.28 2.18
C VAL A 146 -15.58 -9.66 3.26
N ARG A 147 -16.71 -8.95 3.35
CA ARG A 147 -17.75 -9.17 4.37
C ARG A 147 -18.16 -10.64 4.58
N PRO A 148 -18.50 -11.44 3.56
CA PRO A 148 -18.83 -12.85 3.75
C PRO A 148 -17.63 -13.68 4.26
N LEU A 149 -16.39 -13.29 3.94
CA LEU A 149 -15.19 -13.97 4.44
C LEU A 149 -15.02 -13.74 5.95
N ILE A 150 -15.30 -12.52 6.44
CA ILE A 150 -15.14 -12.19 7.86
C ILE A 150 -16.14 -12.96 8.73
N GLY A 151 -17.32 -13.29 8.21
CA GLY A 151 -18.30 -14.15 8.89
C GLY A 151 -17.89 -15.61 9.05
N SER A 152 -16.75 -16.04 8.48
CA SER A 152 -16.29 -17.44 8.42
C SER A 152 -14.88 -17.65 9.00
N ASP A 153 -14.55 -16.93 10.09
CA ASP A 153 -13.27 -17.00 10.82
C ASP A 153 -12.08 -16.20 10.23
N PHE A 154 -12.31 -15.19 9.39
CA PHE A 154 -11.21 -14.35 8.88
C PHE A 154 -10.86 -13.17 9.79
N VAL A 155 -9.55 -13.02 10.10
CA VAL A 155 -9.01 -11.87 10.84
C VAL A 155 -8.36 -10.86 9.90
N ILE A 156 -8.70 -9.57 10.05
CA ILE A 156 -8.12 -8.45 9.30
C ILE A 156 -6.95 -7.84 10.08
N ALA A 157 -5.73 -7.93 9.56
CA ALA A 157 -4.57 -7.28 10.18
C ALA A 157 -4.37 -5.85 9.65
N ALA A 158 -4.44 -4.84 10.53
CA ALA A 158 -4.13 -3.45 10.22
C ALA A 158 -2.63 -3.18 10.42
N GLN A 159 -2.04 -2.29 9.61
CA GLN A 159 -0.61 -1.95 9.71
C GLN A 159 -0.29 -1.01 10.89
N ASN A 160 -1.27 -0.25 11.39
CA ASN A 160 -1.11 0.65 12.54
C ASN A 160 -2.48 1.07 13.08
N ALA A 161 -2.50 1.77 14.21
CA ALA A 161 -3.73 2.24 14.88
C ALA A 161 -4.60 3.16 14.00
N ARG A 162 -4.00 3.96 13.12
CA ARG A 162 -4.74 4.85 12.22
C ARG A 162 -5.46 4.05 11.12
N VAL A 163 -4.78 3.07 10.53
CA VAL A 163 -5.36 2.15 9.56
C VAL A 163 -6.46 1.31 10.20
N ALA A 164 -6.26 0.90 11.46
CA ALA A 164 -7.27 0.17 12.19
C ALA A 164 -8.58 0.97 12.34
N ARG A 165 -8.50 2.25 12.74
CA ARG A 165 -9.68 3.12 12.84
C ARG A 165 -10.39 3.31 11.50
N MET A 166 -9.65 3.51 10.40
CA MET A 166 -10.25 3.60 9.06
C MET A 166 -11.01 2.32 8.70
N TYR A 167 -10.48 1.14 9.07
CA TYR A 167 -11.20 -0.11 8.87
C TYR A 167 -12.42 -0.23 9.79
N GLN A 168 -12.39 0.25 11.02
CA GLN A 168 -13.60 0.27 11.87
C GLN A 168 -14.68 1.22 11.33
N GLU A 169 -14.30 2.37 10.78
CA GLU A 169 -15.24 3.28 10.11
C GLU A 169 -15.85 2.64 8.85
N GLN A 170 -15.05 1.88 8.10
CA GLN A 170 -15.51 1.20 6.88
C GLN A 170 -16.29 -0.09 7.18
N PHE A 171 -15.92 -0.81 8.22
CA PHE A 171 -16.51 -2.06 8.68
C PHE A 171 -16.83 -1.91 10.18
N PRO A 172 -17.99 -1.31 10.52
CA PRO A 172 -18.40 -1.12 11.92
C PRO A 172 -18.43 -2.41 12.74
N GLU A 173 -18.61 -3.54 12.07
CA GLU A 173 -18.57 -4.89 12.63
C GLU A 173 -17.17 -5.32 13.13
N LEU A 174 -16.09 -4.65 12.72
CA LEU A 174 -14.73 -4.95 13.13
C LEU A 174 -14.34 -4.30 14.46
N HIS A 175 -13.81 -5.11 15.36
CA HIS A 175 -13.25 -4.67 16.64
C HIS A 175 -11.78 -5.02 16.74
N ILE A 176 -11.02 -4.17 17.44
CA ILE A 176 -9.63 -4.49 17.78
C ILE A 176 -9.66 -5.62 18.80
N VAL A 177 -9.20 -6.80 18.40
CA VAL A 177 -9.15 -8.01 19.24
C VAL A 177 -7.78 -8.24 19.86
N GLY A 178 -6.77 -7.48 19.44
CA GLY A 178 -5.44 -7.55 20.01
C GLY A 178 -4.40 -6.83 19.16
N ARG A 179 -3.12 -7.08 19.44
CA ARG A 179 -1.99 -6.59 18.66
C ARG A 179 -1.09 -7.76 18.27
N ASP A 180 -0.39 -7.64 17.14
CA ASP A 180 0.70 -8.57 16.81
C ASP A 180 1.97 -8.23 17.60
N TRP A 181 3.01 -9.05 17.44
CA TRP A 181 4.30 -8.90 18.13
C TRP A 181 5.04 -7.59 17.75
N MET A 182 4.66 -6.93 16.66
CA MET A 182 5.14 -5.61 16.26
C MET A 182 4.24 -4.46 16.76
N GLY A 183 3.23 -4.78 17.57
CA GLY A 183 2.28 -3.81 18.12
C GLY A 183 1.19 -3.37 17.14
N HIS A 184 1.08 -4.00 15.97
CA HIS A 184 0.06 -3.68 14.97
C HIS A 184 -1.31 -4.21 15.38
N PRO A 185 -2.39 -3.41 15.30
CA PRO A 185 -3.72 -3.87 15.69
C PRO A 185 -4.26 -4.99 14.78
N LYS A 186 -4.82 -6.02 15.40
CA LYS A 186 -5.61 -7.07 14.74
C LYS A 186 -7.09 -6.74 14.89
N LEU A 187 -7.82 -6.75 13.79
CA LEU A 187 -9.26 -6.51 13.73
C LEU A 187 -9.97 -7.81 13.36
N ALA A 188 -11.06 -8.13 14.05
CA ALA A 188 -11.95 -9.22 13.69
C ALA A 188 -13.40 -8.79 13.91
N VAL A 189 -14.34 -9.43 13.22
CA VAL A 189 -15.74 -9.34 13.64
C VAL A 189 -15.82 -9.96 15.03
N ARG A 190 -16.61 -9.37 15.92
CA ARG A 190 -17.00 -10.06 17.16
C ARG A 190 -18.15 -11.02 16.79
N PRO A 191 -17.94 -12.34 16.62
CA PRO A 191 -18.90 -13.27 17.18
C PRO A 191 -18.66 -13.30 18.70
N GLY A 192 -19.62 -13.79 19.48
CA GLY A 192 -19.51 -13.94 20.93
C GLY A 192 -18.11 -14.42 21.35
N ILE A 193 -17.54 -13.74 22.34
CA ILE A 193 -16.20 -13.98 22.89
C ILE A 193 -15.96 -15.49 23.06
N THR A 194 -14.94 -16.05 22.41
CA THR A 194 -14.23 -17.21 22.95
C THR A 194 -12.84 -16.72 23.34
N LEU A 195 -12.62 -16.60 24.65
CA LEU A 195 -11.29 -16.33 25.19
C LEU A 195 -10.45 -17.58 24.95
N VAL A 196 -9.33 -17.41 24.28
CA VAL A 196 -8.25 -18.40 24.22
C VAL A 196 -7.20 -17.98 25.24
N ASP A 197 -6.72 -18.93 26.03
CA ASP A 197 -5.62 -18.69 26.96
C ASP A 197 -4.30 -18.48 26.20
N ALA A 198 -3.21 -18.21 26.94
CA ALA A 198 -1.89 -17.94 26.36
C ALA A 198 -1.33 -19.11 25.51
N ASN A 199 -1.98 -20.28 25.52
CA ASN A 199 -1.61 -21.47 24.76
C ASN A 199 -2.58 -21.78 23.59
N GLU A 200 -3.44 -20.83 23.22
CA GLU A 200 -4.39 -20.95 22.11
C GLU A 200 -5.45 -22.06 22.31
N THR A 201 -5.72 -22.46 23.56
CA THR A 201 -6.78 -23.43 23.90
C THR A 201 -8.11 -22.71 24.10
N PRO A 202 -9.21 -23.13 23.44
CA PRO A 202 -10.53 -22.52 23.65
C PRO A 202 -10.98 -22.74 25.09
N VAL A 203 -11.26 -21.67 25.84
CA VAL A 203 -11.93 -21.77 27.14
C VAL A 203 -13.45 -21.88 26.89
N PRO A 204 -14.16 -22.85 27.50
CA PRO A 204 -15.61 -23.00 27.34
C PRO A 204 -16.40 -21.78 27.80
#